data_AF-A0A959C5P6-F1
#
_entry.id   AF-A0A959C5P6-F1
#
_cell.length_a   1.000
_cell.length_b   1.000
_cell.length_c   1.000
_cell.angle_alpha   90.00
_cell.angle_beta   90.00
_cell.angle_gamma   90.00
#
_symmetry.space_group_name_H-M   'P 1'
#
loop_
_entity.id
_entity.type
_entity.pdbx_description
1 polymer ?
#
loop_
_entity_poly.entity_id
_entity_poly.type
_entity_poly.pdbx_seq_one_letter_code
_entity_poly.pdbx_strand_id
1 'polypeptide(L)'
;QDDATLEVAGAGFPVSWIGPDGKRKEIQYIAPNLNQCKGCHSYDGRFVPLGTSTRQLNRSVNGKNQLADWAEQGLLSNDHELDPATLPQMADYRLEHTTPAMLNEQARAYLDANCAHCHNPHGPAASSGMFLNIGELQSGRLGVNKPPVAAGRGSGRRKYGIVPGKPQESILVYRMESDDPGVRMPELGRQLPHKEGIDLIRSWIREMK
;
A
#
# COMPACT_ATOMS: atom_id res chain seq x y z
N GLN A 1 -15.84 22.18 4.79
CA GLN A 1 -14.71 21.66 4.01
C GLN A 1 -14.92 22.15 2.58
N ASP A 2 -14.31 23.28 2.29
CA ASP A 2 -14.58 24.17 1.17
C ASP A 2 -13.26 24.52 0.43
N ASP A 3 -12.15 23.92 0.89
CA ASP A 3 -10.78 24.18 0.43
C ASP A 3 -10.36 23.28 -0.74
N ALA A 4 -11.30 22.62 -1.42
CA ALA A 4 -11.01 21.73 -2.54
C ALA A 4 -11.68 22.23 -3.83
N THR A 5 -10.87 22.46 -4.86
CA THR A 5 -11.36 22.77 -6.21
C THR A 5 -11.29 21.50 -7.07
N LEU A 6 -12.37 21.21 -7.80
CA LEU A 6 -12.42 20.07 -8.71
C LEU A 6 -11.64 20.38 -9.99
N GLU A 7 -10.59 19.61 -10.26
CA GLU A 7 -9.82 19.69 -11.51
C GLU A 7 -9.95 18.40 -12.33
N VAL A 8 -10.81 18.40 -13.34
CA VAL A 8 -11.16 17.21 -14.14
C VAL A 8 -9.98 16.70 -14.97
N ALA A 9 -9.16 17.63 -15.48
CA ALA A 9 -8.00 17.33 -16.31
C ALA A 9 -6.78 16.84 -15.50
N GLY A 10 -6.89 16.81 -14.17
CA GLY A 10 -5.75 16.67 -13.27
C GLY A 10 -4.96 17.97 -13.17
N ALA A 11 -4.05 18.02 -12.20
CA ALA A 11 -3.23 19.19 -11.95
C ALA A 11 -1.84 18.80 -11.46
N GLY A 12 -0.84 19.59 -11.81
CA GLY A 12 0.50 19.51 -11.24
C GLY A 12 0.78 20.76 -10.44
N PHE A 13 1.24 20.61 -9.20
CA PHE A 13 1.64 21.76 -8.39
C PHE A 13 2.93 21.49 -7.62
N PRO A 14 3.86 22.47 -7.60
CA PRO A 14 5.09 22.35 -6.83
C PRO A 14 4.75 22.38 -5.33
N VAL A 15 5.31 21.42 -4.59
CA VAL A 15 5.20 21.36 -3.12
C VAL A 15 6.61 21.28 -2.57
N SER A 16 6.91 22.13 -1.58
CA SER A 16 8.19 22.09 -0.88
C SER A 16 8.03 22.19 0.63
N TRP A 17 8.87 21.48 1.37
CA TRP A 17 8.86 21.45 2.83
C TRP A 17 10.27 21.15 3.37
N ILE A 18 10.45 21.30 4.69
CA ILE A 18 11.66 20.87 5.38
C ILE A 18 11.43 19.45 5.91
N GLY A 19 12.25 18.50 5.47
CA GLY A 19 12.17 17.13 5.92
C GLY A 19 12.63 16.95 7.38
N PRO A 20 12.38 15.78 7.99
CA PRO A 20 12.88 15.46 9.33
C PRO A 20 14.41 15.50 9.44
N ASP A 21 15.11 15.36 8.30
CA ASP A 21 16.57 15.49 8.17
C ASP A 21 17.04 16.95 8.07
N GLY A 22 16.14 17.93 8.23
CA GLY A 22 16.42 19.35 8.11
C GLY A 22 16.65 19.84 6.67
N LYS A 23 16.53 18.95 5.67
CA LYS A 23 16.78 19.29 4.27
C LYS A 23 15.49 19.75 3.60
N ARG A 24 15.61 20.78 2.76
CA ARG A 24 14.51 21.17 1.86
C ARG A 24 14.25 20.05 0.85
N LYS A 25 12.99 19.64 0.75
CA LYS A 25 12.49 18.73 -0.27
C LYS A 25 11.51 19.46 -1.17
N GLU A 26 11.49 19.08 -2.43
CA GLU A 26 10.56 19.61 -3.43
C GLU A 26 10.09 18.48 -4.32
N ILE A 27 8.79 18.47 -4.62
CA ILE A 27 8.16 17.53 -5.54
C ILE A 27 7.18 18.27 -6.44
N GLN A 28 6.88 17.68 -7.59
CA GLN A 28 5.68 18.01 -8.36
C GLN A 28 4.54 17.10 -7.89
N TYR A 29 3.65 17.61 -7.03
CA TYR A 29 2.45 16.87 -6.67
C TYR A 29 1.53 16.79 -7.88
N ILE A 30 0.95 15.62 -8.12
CA ILE A 30 0.06 15.40 -9.25
C ILE A 30 -1.30 14.95 -8.73
N ALA A 31 -2.32 15.78 -8.93
CA ALA A 31 -3.71 15.39 -8.81
C ALA A 31 -4.10 14.59 -10.07
N PRO A 32 -4.52 13.32 -9.94
CA PRO A 32 -4.94 12.51 -11.07
C PRO A 32 -6.15 13.13 -11.78
N ASN A 33 -6.21 12.97 -13.11
CA ASN A 33 -7.40 13.30 -13.86
C ASN A 33 -8.52 12.28 -13.63
N LEU A 34 -9.75 12.62 -14.04
CA LEU A 34 -10.91 11.77 -13.79
C LEU A 34 -10.79 10.34 -14.39
N ASN A 35 -10.12 10.20 -15.53
CA ASN A 35 -9.90 8.89 -16.15
C ASN A 35 -8.88 8.06 -15.35
N GLN A 36 -7.88 8.71 -14.76
CA GLN A 36 -6.87 8.06 -13.91
C GLN A 36 -7.43 7.61 -12.56
N CYS A 37 -8.55 8.18 -12.09
CA CYS A 37 -9.22 7.71 -10.87
C CYS A 37 -9.55 6.21 -10.94
N LYS A 38 -10.00 5.72 -12.10
CA LYS A 38 -10.27 4.28 -12.34
C LYS A 38 -9.03 3.39 -12.25
N GLY A 39 -7.84 3.98 -12.30
CA GLY A 39 -6.58 3.26 -12.11
C GLY A 39 -6.47 2.63 -10.72
N CYS A 40 -7.16 3.17 -9.72
CA CYS A 40 -7.24 2.60 -8.37
C CYS A 40 -8.68 2.33 -7.91
N HIS A 41 -9.65 3.15 -8.33
CA HIS A 41 -11.07 3.03 -8.00
C HIS A 41 -11.83 2.12 -8.97
N SER A 42 -11.33 0.89 -9.16
CA SER A 42 -11.98 -0.10 -10.03
C SER A 42 -12.02 -1.46 -9.36
N TYR A 43 -13.22 -2.02 -9.25
CA TYR A 43 -13.48 -3.36 -8.74
C TYR A 43 -14.40 -4.10 -9.72
N ASP A 44 -13.92 -5.16 -10.35
CA ASP A 44 -14.64 -5.86 -11.44
C ASP A 44 -15.18 -4.90 -12.53
N GLY A 45 -14.40 -3.88 -12.86
CA GLY A 45 -14.74 -2.84 -13.85
C GLY A 45 -15.73 -1.79 -13.38
N ARG A 46 -16.22 -1.86 -12.13
CA ARG A 46 -17.11 -0.85 -11.52
C ARG A 46 -16.30 0.17 -10.75
N PHE A 47 -16.73 1.43 -10.82
CA PHE A 47 -16.12 2.50 -10.04
C PHE A 47 -16.51 2.36 -8.56
N VAL A 48 -15.53 2.11 -7.69
CA VAL A 48 -15.75 1.89 -6.26
C VAL A 48 -14.81 2.79 -5.45
N PRO A 49 -15.32 3.60 -4.51
CA PRO A 49 -14.48 4.35 -3.58
C PRO A 49 -13.55 3.44 -2.78
N LEU A 50 -12.31 3.88 -2.61
CA LEU A 50 -11.38 3.27 -1.67
C LEU A 50 -11.54 3.98 -0.34
N GLY A 51 -11.55 3.21 0.75
CA GLY A 51 -11.72 3.74 2.10
C GLY A 51 -10.91 2.93 3.11
N THR A 52 -10.86 3.43 4.33
CA THR A 52 -10.30 2.70 5.46
C THR A 52 -11.13 1.47 5.77
N SER A 53 -10.48 0.37 6.09
CA SER A 53 -11.13 -0.86 6.54
C SER A 53 -11.19 -0.95 8.06
N THR A 54 -12.12 -1.76 8.59
CA THR A 54 -12.22 -2.07 10.02
C THR A 54 -10.87 -2.49 10.61
N ARG A 55 -10.11 -3.35 9.92
CA ARG A 55 -8.79 -3.83 10.38
C ARG A 55 -7.73 -2.72 10.50
N GLN A 56 -7.81 -1.69 9.66
CA GLN A 56 -6.90 -0.55 9.72
C GLN A 56 -7.29 0.42 10.85
N LEU A 57 -8.59 0.56 11.10
CA LEU A 57 -9.13 1.40 12.16
C LEU A 57 -9.13 0.71 13.52
N ASN A 58 -9.08 -0.62 13.61
CA ASN A 58 -9.04 -1.32 14.88
C ASN A 58 -7.66 -1.25 15.53
N ARG A 59 -7.33 -0.08 16.08
CA ARG A 59 -6.01 0.24 16.65
C ARG A 59 -6.14 1.28 17.74
N SER A 60 -5.18 1.29 18.65
CA SER A 60 -5.06 2.34 19.66
C SER A 60 -4.43 3.61 19.07
N VAL A 61 -5.08 4.75 19.27
CA VAL A 61 -4.60 6.09 18.93
C VAL A 61 -4.79 6.95 20.18
N ASN A 62 -3.69 7.51 20.72
CA ASN A 62 -3.70 8.31 21.95
C ASN A 62 -4.38 7.61 23.16
N GLY A 63 -4.22 6.29 23.27
CA GLY A 63 -4.77 5.50 24.38
C GLY A 63 -6.22 5.05 24.21
N LYS A 64 -6.90 5.42 23.12
CA LYS A 64 -8.27 5.00 22.81
C LYS A 64 -8.32 4.20 21.50
N ASN A 65 -9.22 3.22 21.41
CA ASN A 65 -9.44 2.51 20.16
C ASN A 65 -10.12 3.42 19.13
N GLN A 66 -9.56 3.53 17.92
CA GLN A 66 -10.03 4.47 16.89
C GLN A 66 -11.44 4.15 16.37
N LEU A 67 -11.83 2.87 16.28
CA LEU A 67 -13.19 2.49 15.89
C LEU A 67 -14.20 2.91 16.95
N ALA A 68 -13.93 2.60 18.22
CA ALA A 68 -14.80 3.00 19.33
C ALA A 68 -14.92 4.53 19.40
N ASP A 69 -13.79 5.23 19.23
CA ASP A 69 -13.77 6.69 19.22
C ASP A 69 -14.62 7.30 18.09
N TRP A 70 -14.49 6.78 16.88
CA TRP A 70 -15.29 7.26 15.75
C TRP A 70 -16.77 6.89 15.86
N ALA A 71 -17.08 5.76 16.48
CA ALA A 71 -18.44 5.35 16.79
C ALA A 71 -19.11 6.31 17.79
N GLU A 72 -18.42 6.64 18.88
CA GLU A 72 -18.90 7.61 19.87
C GLU A 72 -19.11 9.01 19.28
N GLN A 73 -18.30 9.38 18.28
CA GLN A 73 -18.45 10.65 17.55
C GLN A 73 -19.54 10.63 16.47
N GLY A 74 -20.20 9.49 16.24
CA GLY A 74 -21.22 9.35 15.20
C GLY A 74 -20.66 9.37 13.77
N LEU A 75 -19.36 9.14 13.59
CA LEU A 75 -18.69 9.07 12.28
C LEU A 75 -18.89 7.73 11.59
N LEU A 76 -19.31 6.69 12.33
CA LEU A 76 -19.59 5.36 11.82
C LEU A 76 -21.09 5.09 11.90
N SER A 77 -21.67 4.64 10.78
CA SER A 77 -23.01 4.05 10.79
C SER A 77 -22.90 2.65 11.39
N ASN A 78 -23.26 2.51 12.66
CA ASN A 78 -23.24 1.23 13.35
C ASN A 78 -24.68 0.77 13.61
N ASP A 79 -25.07 -0.33 12.99
CA ASP A 79 -26.29 -1.08 13.25
C ASP A 79 -26.16 -2.03 14.46
N HIS A 80 -24.93 -2.21 14.96
CA HIS A 80 -24.59 -3.12 16.05
C HIS A 80 -23.59 -2.52 17.05
N GLU A 81 -23.54 -3.08 18.25
CA GLU A 81 -22.53 -2.75 19.26
C GLU A 81 -21.13 -3.10 18.73
N LEU A 82 -20.24 -2.11 18.69
CA LEU A 82 -18.85 -2.31 18.31
C LEU A 82 -18.04 -2.77 19.53
N ASP A 83 -17.64 -4.04 19.53
CA ASP A 83 -16.60 -4.55 20.43
C ASP A 83 -15.27 -4.69 19.66
N PRO A 84 -14.32 -3.75 19.83
CA PRO A 84 -13.02 -3.82 19.17
C PRO A 84 -12.22 -5.11 19.43
N ALA A 85 -12.46 -5.80 20.54
CA ALA A 85 -11.75 -7.04 20.87
C ALA A 85 -12.13 -8.21 19.96
N THR A 86 -13.30 -8.15 19.33
CA THR A 86 -13.80 -9.19 18.42
C THR A 86 -13.50 -8.90 16.94
N LEU A 87 -13.09 -7.67 16.64
CA LEU A 87 -12.89 -7.19 15.27
C LEU A 87 -11.47 -7.50 14.77
N PRO A 88 -11.29 -7.70 13.46
CA PRO A 88 -9.96 -7.88 12.91
C PRO A 88 -9.09 -6.65 13.16
N GLN A 89 -7.80 -6.86 13.37
CA GLN A 89 -6.80 -5.81 13.52
C GLN A 89 -5.65 -6.05 12.54
N MET A 90 -5.02 -4.96 12.10
CA MET A 90 -3.82 -4.97 11.28
C MET A 90 -2.59 -4.61 12.14
N ALA A 91 -1.47 -5.29 11.92
CA ALA A 91 -0.21 -4.97 12.59
C ALA A 91 0.29 -3.58 12.19
N ASP A 92 0.78 -2.80 13.16
CA ASP A 92 1.37 -1.50 12.91
C ASP A 92 2.84 -1.67 12.51
N TYR A 93 3.15 -1.39 11.25
CA TYR A 93 4.50 -1.53 10.70
C TYR A 93 5.52 -0.56 11.30
N ARG A 94 5.06 0.47 12.04
CA ARG A 94 5.92 1.49 12.66
C ARG A 94 6.44 1.04 14.02
N LEU A 95 5.90 -0.04 14.57
CA LEU A 95 6.39 -0.63 15.82
C LEU A 95 7.61 -1.51 15.54
N GLU A 96 8.48 -1.64 16.54
CA GLU A 96 9.63 -2.53 16.46
C GLU A 96 9.19 -3.99 16.23
N HIS A 97 9.82 -4.68 15.28
CA HIS A 97 9.67 -6.13 15.10
C HIS A 97 10.80 -6.86 15.82
N THR A 98 10.44 -7.76 16.72
CA THR A 98 11.41 -8.54 17.50
C THR A 98 11.46 -10.01 17.07
N THR A 99 10.56 -10.44 16.17
CA THR A 99 10.48 -11.81 15.66
C THR A 99 10.17 -11.85 14.16
N PRO A 100 10.56 -12.93 13.45
CA PRO A 100 10.19 -13.11 12.05
C PRO A 100 8.68 -13.14 11.79
N ALA A 101 7.89 -13.64 12.76
CA ALA A 101 6.43 -13.68 12.66
C ALA A 101 5.84 -12.26 12.68
N MET A 102 6.28 -11.43 13.63
CA MET A 102 5.86 -10.02 13.70
C MET A 102 6.27 -9.26 12.44
N LEU A 103 7.50 -9.47 11.95
CA LEU A 103 7.97 -8.86 10.71
C LEU A 103 7.08 -9.24 9.52
N ASN A 104 6.68 -10.51 9.42
CA ASN A 104 5.77 -10.96 8.39
C ASN A 104 4.39 -10.28 8.51
N GLU A 105 3.80 -10.23 9.71
CA GLU A 105 2.51 -9.57 9.92
C GLU A 105 2.55 -8.08 9.54
N GLN A 106 3.60 -7.37 9.96
CA GLN A 106 3.81 -5.96 9.63
C GLN A 106 4.04 -5.72 8.14
N ALA A 107 4.86 -6.54 7.48
CA ALA A 107 5.12 -6.44 6.05
C ALA A 107 3.84 -6.72 5.24
N ARG A 108 3.07 -7.73 5.63
CA ARG A 108 1.79 -8.06 4.99
C ARG A 108 0.73 -6.99 5.22
N ALA A 109 0.67 -6.41 6.42
CA ALA A 109 -0.16 -5.26 6.73
C ALA A 109 0.18 -4.04 5.84
N TYR A 110 1.47 -3.75 5.70
CA TYR A 110 1.96 -2.67 4.84
C TYR A 110 1.56 -2.89 3.37
N LEU A 111 1.75 -4.10 2.83
CA LEU A 111 1.36 -4.45 1.47
C LEU A 111 -0.16 -4.41 1.27
N ASP A 112 -0.95 -4.83 2.26
CA ASP A 112 -2.40 -4.74 2.20
C ASP A 112 -2.85 -3.28 2.10
N ALA A 113 -2.39 -2.44 3.02
CA ALA A 113 -2.77 -1.04 3.07
C ALA A 113 -2.34 -0.23 1.82
N ASN A 114 -1.17 -0.54 1.25
CA ASN A 114 -0.58 0.28 0.19
C ASN A 114 -0.72 -0.32 -1.22
N CYS A 115 -1.01 -1.62 -1.34
CA CYS A 115 -0.96 -2.30 -2.64
C CYS A 115 -2.18 -3.18 -2.94
N ALA A 116 -2.87 -3.72 -1.93
CA ALA A 116 -3.92 -4.71 -2.16
C ALA A 116 -5.16 -4.17 -2.88
N HIS A 117 -5.43 -2.87 -2.80
CA HIS A 117 -6.54 -2.26 -3.56
C HIS A 117 -6.36 -2.46 -5.08
N CYS A 118 -5.12 -2.50 -5.58
CA CYS A 118 -4.80 -2.84 -6.97
C CYS A 118 -4.51 -4.34 -7.14
N HIS A 119 -3.69 -4.89 -6.25
CA HIS A 119 -3.21 -6.26 -6.27
C HIS A 119 -4.14 -7.19 -5.50
N ASN A 120 -5.34 -7.38 -6.02
CA ASN A 120 -6.30 -8.40 -5.58
C ASN A 120 -7.02 -8.99 -6.81
N PRO A 121 -7.76 -10.10 -6.69
CA PRO A 121 -8.41 -10.76 -7.83
C PRO A 121 -9.40 -9.90 -8.63
N HIS A 122 -9.94 -8.85 -8.02
CA HIS A 122 -10.96 -7.97 -8.59
C HIS A 122 -10.43 -6.57 -8.91
N GLY A 123 -9.19 -6.29 -8.51
CA GLY A 123 -8.53 -5.01 -8.68
C GLY A 123 -7.89 -4.85 -10.07
N PRO A 124 -7.48 -3.62 -10.41
CA PRO A 124 -6.88 -3.30 -11.71
C PRO A 124 -5.60 -4.08 -12.04
N ALA A 125 -4.85 -4.55 -11.02
CA ALA A 125 -3.64 -5.35 -11.24
C ALA A 125 -3.91 -6.86 -11.21
N ALA A 126 -5.17 -7.32 -11.26
CA ALA A 126 -5.52 -8.74 -11.18
C ALA A 126 -4.83 -9.60 -12.25
N SER A 127 -4.66 -9.05 -13.46
CA SER A 127 -3.96 -9.69 -14.58
C SER A 127 -2.49 -10.01 -14.30
N SER A 128 -1.86 -9.37 -13.30
CA SER A 128 -0.51 -9.70 -12.87
C SER A 128 -0.45 -11.07 -12.17
N GLY A 129 -1.56 -11.54 -11.61
CA GLY A 129 -1.66 -12.72 -10.76
C GLY A 129 -0.86 -12.60 -9.45
N MET A 130 -0.44 -11.39 -9.07
CA MET A 130 0.18 -11.09 -7.78
C MET A 130 -0.84 -10.40 -6.88
N PHE A 131 -1.17 -11.04 -5.76
CA PHE A 131 -2.16 -10.58 -4.80
C PHE A 131 -1.51 -10.28 -3.46
N LEU A 132 -1.74 -9.06 -2.99
CA LEU A 132 -1.06 -8.47 -1.83
C LEU A 132 -2.00 -8.23 -0.66
N ASN A 133 -3.26 -8.66 -0.77
CA ASN A 133 -4.21 -8.62 0.33
C ASN A 133 -3.75 -9.52 1.49
N ILE A 134 -4.09 -9.13 2.71
CA ILE A 134 -3.67 -9.80 3.95
C ILE A 134 -4.11 -11.27 4.02
N GLY A 135 -5.23 -11.61 3.35
CA GLY A 135 -5.78 -12.96 3.29
C GLY A 135 -5.16 -13.88 2.22
N GLU A 136 -4.20 -13.43 1.41
CA GLU A 136 -3.54 -14.31 0.43
C GLU A 136 -2.50 -15.20 1.12
N LEU A 137 -2.77 -16.50 1.13
CA LEU A 137 -1.96 -17.52 1.79
C LEU A 137 -1.05 -18.28 0.82
N GLN A 138 -1.33 -18.24 -0.48
CA GLN A 138 -0.54 -18.96 -1.47
C GLN A 138 0.69 -18.14 -1.86
N SER A 139 1.88 -18.64 -1.53
CA SER A 139 3.16 -17.96 -1.78
C SER A 139 3.36 -17.57 -3.25
N GLY A 140 3.00 -18.43 -4.20
CA GLY A 140 3.11 -18.14 -5.63
C GLY A 140 2.22 -16.95 -6.05
N ARG A 141 1.01 -16.85 -5.49
CA ARG A 141 0.09 -15.73 -5.72
C ARG A 141 0.52 -14.47 -4.98
N LEU A 142 1.22 -14.60 -3.85
CA LEU A 142 1.89 -13.48 -3.19
C LEU A 142 3.06 -12.91 -4.02
N GLY A 143 3.53 -13.64 -5.03
CA GLY A 143 4.63 -13.23 -5.91
C GLY A 143 5.96 -13.93 -5.63
N VAL A 144 6.01 -14.86 -4.66
CA VAL A 144 7.21 -15.64 -4.33
C VAL A 144 7.56 -16.56 -5.49
N ASN A 145 8.77 -16.39 -6.05
CA ASN A 145 9.26 -17.09 -7.24
C ASN A 145 8.30 -17.04 -8.44
N LYS A 146 7.42 -16.03 -8.46
CA LYS A 146 6.43 -15.85 -9.52
C LYS A 146 7.04 -15.01 -10.65
N PRO A 147 7.10 -15.52 -11.89
CA PRO A 147 7.59 -14.72 -13.00
C PRO A 147 6.64 -13.55 -13.30
N PRO A 148 7.16 -12.39 -13.76
CA PRO A 148 6.33 -11.28 -14.19
C PRO A 148 5.53 -11.65 -15.43
N VAL A 149 4.29 -11.16 -15.52
CA VAL A 149 3.45 -11.35 -16.72
C VAL A 149 3.90 -10.43 -17.86
N ALA A 150 4.31 -9.20 -17.52
CA ALA A 150 4.88 -8.24 -18.48
C ALA A 150 6.25 -7.77 -17.98
N ALA A 151 7.33 -8.32 -18.57
CA ALA A 151 8.71 -8.01 -18.21
C ALA A 151 9.26 -6.85 -19.04
N GLY A 152 8.58 -5.70 -19.02
CA GLY A 152 9.15 -4.46 -19.56
C GLY A 152 10.25 -3.91 -18.66
N ARG A 153 10.47 -2.59 -18.76
CA ARG A 153 11.37 -1.83 -17.87
C ARG A 153 11.06 -2.08 -16.39
N GLY A 154 9.79 -2.26 -16.04
CA GLY A 154 9.33 -2.55 -14.67
C GLY A 154 9.92 -3.80 -14.02
N SER A 155 10.44 -4.76 -14.79
CA SER A 155 11.14 -5.93 -14.22
C SER A 155 12.56 -5.60 -13.75
N GLY A 156 13.19 -4.56 -14.29
CA GLY A 156 14.59 -4.23 -14.02
C GLY A 156 15.53 -5.41 -14.27
N ARG A 157 15.25 -6.25 -15.29
CA ARG A 157 15.98 -7.50 -15.62
C ARG A 157 15.94 -8.59 -14.54
N ARG A 158 15.04 -8.48 -13.56
CA ARG A 158 14.82 -9.49 -12.51
C ARG A 158 13.82 -10.55 -12.99
N LYS A 159 13.96 -11.76 -12.47
CA LYS A 159 13.18 -12.92 -12.92
C LYS A 159 11.85 -13.09 -12.19
N TYR A 160 11.74 -12.65 -10.94
CA TYR A 160 10.60 -12.98 -10.07
C TYR A 160 10.10 -11.78 -9.26
N GLY A 161 8.81 -11.79 -8.93
CA GLY A 161 8.15 -10.80 -8.07
C GLY A 161 8.89 -10.63 -6.74
N ILE A 162 9.03 -11.75 -6.01
CA ILE A 162 9.78 -11.87 -4.77
C ILE A 162 10.72 -13.07 -4.90
N VAL A 163 11.98 -12.88 -4.54
CA VAL A 163 12.98 -13.93 -4.43
C VAL A 163 13.35 -14.10 -2.95
N PRO A 164 12.97 -15.22 -2.30
CA PRO A 164 13.30 -15.46 -0.89
C PRO A 164 14.79 -15.26 -0.58
N GLY A 165 15.08 -14.58 0.52
CA GLY A 165 16.44 -14.24 0.95
C GLY A 165 17.12 -13.14 0.13
N LYS A 166 16.55 -12.72 -1.00
CA LYS A 166 17.23 -11.88 -2.02
C LYS A 166 16.39 -10.66 -2.40
N PRO A 167 16.26 -9.66 -1.50
CA PRO A 167 15.47 -8.45 -1.79
C PRO A 167 15.97 -7.70 -3.03
N GLN A 168 17.29 -7.68 -3.29
CA GLN A 168 17.86 -6.99 -4.45
C GLN A 168 17.52 -7.64 -5.79
N GLU A 169 17.23 -8.94 -5.81
CA GLU A 169 16.81 -9.69 -6.99
C GLU A 169 15.28 -9.67 -7.18
N SER A 170 14.52 -9.05 -6.27
CA SER A 170 13.06 -9.03 -6.27
C SER A 170 12.48 -7.83 -7.03
N ILE A 171 11.56 -8.08 -7.98
CA ILE A 171 10.89 -7.01 -8.74
C ILE A 171 10.12 -6.07 -7.81
N LEU A 172 9.48 -6.60 -6.75
CA LEU A 172 8.70 -5.80 -5.80
C LEU A 172 9.51 -4.65 -5.22
N VAL A 173 10.67 -4.94 -4.64
CA VAL A 173 11.58 -3.94 -4.03
C VAL A 173 12.06 -2.95 -5.07
N TYR A 174 12.46 -3.41 -6.26
CA TYR A 174 12.90 -2.54 -7.34
C TYR A 174 11.85 -1.50 -7.76
N ARG A 175 10.60 -1.94 -7.93
CA ARG A 175 9.50 -1.02 -8.30
C ARG A 175 9.15 -0.08 -7.15
N MET A 176 9.31 -0.50 -5.89
CA MET A 176 9.13 0.38 -4.73
C MET A 176 10.26 1.42 -4.62
N GLU A 177 11.49 1.11 -5.01
CA GLU A 177 12.63 2.03 -4.92
C GLU A 177 12.68 3.05 -6.08
N SER A 178 12.20 2.68 -7.26
CA SER A 178 12.31 3.51 -8.47
C SER A 178 11.37 4.72 -8.45
N ASP A 179 11.85 5.87 -8.91
CA ASP A 179 11.02 7.06 -9.17
C ASP A 179 10.65 7.26 -10.65
N ASP A 180 11.21 6.43 -11.54
CA ASP A 180 10.85 6.40 -12.96
C ASP A 180 9.36 6.02 -13.12
N PRO A 181 8.51 6.87 -13.72
CA PRO A 181 7.08 6.60 -13.90
C PRO A 181 6.77 5.29 -14.63
N GLY A 182 7.66 4.82 -15.52
CA GLY A 182 7.48 3.56 -16.24
C GLY A 182 7.89 2.31 -15.44
N VAL A 183 8.36 2.48 -14.21
CA VAL A 183 8.87 1.40 -13.34
C VAL A 183 8.21 1.44 -11.97
N ARG A 184 8.04 2.63 -11.40
CA ARG A 184 7.63 2.84 -10.01
C ARG A 184 6.29 2.20 -9.70
N MET A 185 6.12 1.82 -8.43
CA MET A 185 4.83 1.42 -7.86
C MET A 185 4.52 2.23 -6.59
N PRO A 186 3.26 2.65 -6.40
CA PRO A 186 2.19 2.66 -7.40
C PRO A 186 2.50 3.58 -8.59
N GLU A 187 1.92 3.29 -9.76
CA GLU A 187 2.17 4.04 -11.02
C GLU A 187 1.62 5.48 -10.96
N LEU A 188 0.56 5.67 -10.17
CA LEU A 188 -0.16 6.91 -9.96
C LEU A 188 -0.14 7.31 -8.47
N GLY A 189 -0.23 8.61 -8.19
CA GLY A 189 -0.40 9.11 -6.82
C GLY A 189 0.85 9.07 -5.93
N ARG A 190 2.01 8.65 -6.44
CA ARG A 190 3.29 8.62 -5.71
C ARG A 190 4.33 9.51 -6.38
N GLN A 191 5.08 10.27 -5.58
CA GLN A 191 6.22 11.06 -6.07
C GLN A 191 7.54 10.77 -5.37
N LEU A 192 7.51 10.10 -4.21
CA LEU A 192 8.70 9.74 -3.46
C LEU A 192 8.62 8.28 -3.03
N PRO A 193 9.76 7.57 -2.94
CA PRO A 193 9.81 6.27 -2.31
C PRO A 193 9.54 6.41 -0.80
N HIS A 194 8.75 5.50 -0.24
CA HIS A 194 8.55 5.40 1.20
C HIS A 194 9.63 4.50 1.80
N LYS A 195 10.69 5.12 2.35
CA LYS A 195 11.90 4.43 2.78
C LYS A 195 11.63 3.39 3.85
N GLU A 196 10.85 3.75 4.86
CA GLU A 196 10.49 2.91 6.00
C GLU A 196 9.74 1.65 5.53
N GLY A 197 8.80 1.81 4.59
CA GLY A 197 8.11 0.69 3.96
C GLY A 197 9.01 -0.17 3.08
N ILE A 198 9.94 0.44 2.34
CA ILE A 198 10.93 -0.30 1.54
C ILE A 198 11.83 -1.13 2.46
N ASP A 199 12.36 -0.56 3.54
CA ASP A 199 13.23 -1.25 4.48
C ASP A 199 12.51 -2.41 5.16
N LEU A 200 11.24 -2.22 5.56
CA LEU A 200 10.39 -3.28 6.07
C LEU A 200 10.28 -4.46 5.07
N ILE A 201 9.93 -4.18 3.81
CA ILE A 201 9.79 -5.22 2.79
C ILE A 201 11.12 -5.88 2.45
N ARG A 202 12.23 -5.13 2.46
CA ARG A 202 13.58 -5.69 2.27
C ARG A 202 13.95 -6.66 3.38
N SER A 203 13.69 -6.29 4.63
CA SER A 203 13.90 -7.16 5.79
C SER A 203 13.02 -8.40 5.72
N TRP A 204 11.72 -8.23 5.42
CA TRP A 204 10.78 -9.33 5.29
C TRP A 204 11.22 -10.35 4.22
N ILE A 205 11.62 -9.88 3.03
CA ILE A 205 12.10 -10.77 1.96
C ILE A 205 13.41 -11.46 2.36
N ARG A 206 14.31 -10.77 3.06
CA ARG A 206 15.59 -11.34 3.52
C ARG A 206 15.39 -12.49 4.51
N GLU A 207 14.38 -12.41 5.37
CA GLU A 207 14.05 -13.44 6.36
C GLU A 207 13.19 -14.59 5.80
N MET A 208 12.77 -14.52 4.53
CA MET A 208 12.08 -15.64 3.89
C MET A 208 13.03 -16.83 3.69
N LYS A 209 12.53 -18.02 4.01
CA LYS A 209 13.22 -19.30 3.77
C LYS A 209 12.69 -19.97 2.50
#